data_AF-A0A7R9WCA7-F1
#
_entry.id   AF-A0A7R9WCA7-F1
#
_cell.length_a   1.000
_cell.length_b   1.000
_cell.length_c   1.000
_cell.angle_alpha   90.00
_cell.angle_beta   90.00
_cell.angle_gamma   90.00
#
_symmetry.space_group_name_H-M   'P 1'
#
loop_
_entity.id
_entity.type
_entity.pdbx_description
1 polymer ?
#
loop_
_entity_poly.entity_id
_entity_poly.type
_entity_poly.pdbx_seq_one_letter_code
_entity_poly.pdbx_strand_id
1 'polypeptide(L)'
;GQGQGLGLRPRPRHGRASSCPDLFSSPEDESAEEESNYCYVPPTAKRVSFSFLQMRTYENVLGVNPACSDGPPVDLGWRYDPDLTLTLSVDEYERSIQKLCSPSSSRRCR
;
A
#
# COMPACT_ATOMS: atom_id res chain seq x y z
N GLY A 1 -21.07 49.14 -21.46
CA GLY A 1 -22.02 48.01 -21.28
C GLY A 1 -21.34 47.00 -20.39
N GLN A 2 -21.90 46.56 -19.26
CA GLN A 2 -23.11 45.74 -19.10
C GLN A 2 -23.11 44.46 -19.97
N GLY A 3 -23.29 43.29 -19.32
CA GLY A 3 -23.64 41.99 -19.93
C GLY A 3 -22.66 40.86 -19.54
N GLN A 4 -22.76 40.20 -18.38
CA GLN A 4 -23.65 39.05 -18.04
C GLN A 4 -23.10 37.66 -18.42
N GLY A 5 -23.20 36.68 -17.51
CA GLY A 5 -23.24 35.25 -17.86
C GLY A 5 -22.69 34.26 -16.84
N LEU A 6 -23.42 34.00 -15.76
CA LEU A 6 -23.23 32.85 -14.87
C LEU A 6 -23.54 31.55 -15.63
N GLY A 7 -22.65 30.55 -15.56
CA GLY A 7 -22.87 29.22 -16.15
C GLY A 7 -22.43 28.11 -15.21
N LEU A 8 -23.24 27.84 -14.17
CA LEU A 8 -23.08 26.68 -13.31
C LEU A 8 -23.33 25.40 -14.13
N ARG A 9 -22.32 24.54 -14.25
CA ARG A 9 -22.47 23.22 -14.86
C ARG A 9 -23.23 22.29 -13.90
N PRO A 10 -24.28 21.57 -14.34
CA PRO A 10 -24.96 20.58 -13.51
C PRO A 10 -24.01 19.41 -13.17
N ARG A 11 -23.95 19.03 -11.89
CA ARG A 11 -23.27 17.79 -11.47
C ARG A 11 -24.14 16.57 -11.81
N PRO A 12 -23.53 15.44 -12.22
CA PRO A 12 -24.25 14.21 -12.53
C PRO A 12 -24.95 13.65 -11.28
N ARG A 13 -26.22 13.28 -11.44
CA ARG A 13 -27.01 12.54 -10.46
C ARG A 13 -26.45 11.11 -10.39
N HIS A 14 -25.78 10.76 -9.31
CA HIS A 14 -25.48 9.35 -9.02
C HIS A 14 -26.55 8.77 -8.11
N GLY A 15 -26.97 7.58 -8.52
CA GLY A 15 -28.16 6.88 -8.09
C GLY A 15 -28.15 6.46 -6.63
N ARG A 16 -29.36 6.09 -6.23
CA ARG A 16 -29.81 5.53 -4.96
C ARG A 16 -29.04 4.24 -4.61
N ALA A 17 -28.93 4.03 -3.31
CA ALA A 17 -28.20 2.98 -2.60
C ALA A 17 -28.49 1.52 -2.99
N SER A 18 -27.50 0.67 -2.71
CA SER A 18 -27.62 -0.75 -2.38
C SER A 18 -26.32 -1.16 -1.67
N SER A 19 -26.30 -1.22 -0.34
CA SER A 19 -26.62 -2.39 0.49
C SER A 19 -25.49 -3.43 0.47
N CYS A 20 -24.78 -3.55 1.59
CA CYS A 20 -24.55 -4.84 2.26
C CYS A 20 -24.15 -4.60 3.74
N PRO A 21 -24.49 -5.51 4.66
CA PRO A 21 -24.74 -5.21 6.07
C PRO A 21 -23.78 -5.91 7.06
N ASP A 22 -24.01 -5.57 8.34
CA ASP A 22 -23.75 -6.33 9.58
C ASP A 22 -22.31 -6.59 10.06
N LEU A 23 -22.00 -6.05 11.24
CA LEU A 23 -21.97 -6.80 12.52
C LEU A 23 -21.08 -6.07 13.52
N PHE A 24 -21.69 -5.35 14.47
CA PHE A 24 -21.41 -5.55 15.90
C PHE A 24 -22.47 -4.81 16.74
N SER A 25 -23.60 -5.47 17.00
CA SER A 25 -24.46 -5.09 18.13
C SER A 25 -23.94 -5.80 19.37
N SER A 26 -23.52 -5.03 20.36
CA SER A 26 -23.33 -5.49 21.74
C SER A 26 -23.22 -4.29 22.68
N PRO A 27 -23.59 -4.46 23.96
CA PRO A 27 -24.76 -3.80 24.53
C PRO A 27 -24.41 -2.55 25.33
N GLU A 28 -25.41 -1.67 25.37
CA GLU A 28 -25.87 -0.88 26.52
C GLU A 28 -25.07 -1.10 27.81
N ASP A 29 -24.22 -0.14 28.15
CA ASP A 29 -23.90 0.15 29.54
C ASP A 29 -24.04 1.68 29.73
N GLU A 30 -25.12 2.02 30.41
CA GLU A 30 -25.53 3.35 30.83
C GLU A 30 -24.67 3.78 32.03
N SER A 31 -23.79 4.78 31.87
CA SER A 31 -23.29 5.60 32.99
C SER A 31 -22.52 6.84 32.53
N ALA A 32 -23.05 8.00 32.95
CA ALA A 32 -22.40 9.29 33.17
C ALA A 32 -21.85 10.09 31.97
N GLU A 33 -22.64 11.12 31.65
CA GLU A 33 -22.32 12.34 30.92
C GLU A 33 -21.02 13.04 31.37
N GLU A 34 -19.94 12.86 30.61
CA GLU A 34 -18.85 13.84 30.54
C GLU A 34 -18.69 14.22 29.07
N GLU A 35 -19.22 15.39 28.70
CA GLU A 35 -19.21 15.91 27.33
C GLU A 35 -17.76 16.31 26.95
N SER A 36 -16.94 15.31 26.66
CA SER A 36 -15.61 15.56 26.11
C SER A 36 -15.80 16.01 24.67
N ASN A 37 -15.64 17.31 24.44
CA ASN A 37 -15.48 17.88 23.11
C ASN A 37 -14.13 17.43 22.51
N TYR A 38 -13.98 16.13 22.27
CA TYR A 38 -12.96 15.64 21.34
C TYR A 38 -13.43 16.06 19.96
N CYS A 39 -12.66 16.96 19.36
CA CYS A 39 -12.80 17.27 17.95
C CYS A 39 -12.56 15.98 17.16
N TYR A 40 -13.64 15.29 16.82
CA TYR A 40 -13.60 14.18 15.89
C TYR A 40 -13.25 14.76 14.52
N VAL A 41 -11.96 14.74 14.20
CA VAL A 41 -11.49 15.03 12.85
C VAL A 41 -11.81 13.78 12.05
N PRO A 42 -12.82 13.81 11.14
CA PRO A 42 -13.06 12.66 10.29
C PRO A 42 -11.75 12.35 9.57
N PRO A 43 -11.32 11.08 9.53
CA PRO A 43 -10.07 10.73 8.89
C PRO A 43 -10.14 11.15 7.42
N THR A 44 -9.47 12.26 7.08
CA THR A 44 -9.28 12.64 5.69
C THR A 44 -8.48 11.51 5.06
N ALA A 45 -9.02 10.89 4.02
CA ALA A 45 -8.34 9.82 3.31
C ALA A 45 -7.06 10.40 2.66
N LYS A 46 -5.95 10.34 3.39
CA LYS A 46 -4.64 10.73 2.89
C LYS A 46 -4.23 9.66 1.88
N ARG A 47 -4.09 10.06 0.62
CA ARG A 47 -3.57 9.19 -0.44
C ARG A 47 -2.07 9.32 -0.46
N VAL A 48 -1.37 8.20 -0.29
CA VAL A 48 0.09 8.09 -0.45
C VAL A 48 0.36 7.38 -1.77
N SER A 49 1.32 7.90 -2.52
CA SER A 49 1.80 7.31 -3.76
C SER A 49 3.32 7.34 -3.77
N PHE A 50 3.93 6.30 -4.31
CA PHE A 50 5.37 6.21 -4.48
C PHE A 50 5.72 6.49 -5.94
N SER A 51 6.75 7.31 -6.18
CA SER A 51 7.18 7.68 -7.53
C SER A 51 8.20 6.69 -8.09
N PHE A 52 9.27 6.48 -7.35
CA PHE A 52 10.41 5.66 -7.78
C PHE A 52 10.87 4.72 -6.67
N LEU A 53 11.42 3.59 -7.09
CA LEU A 53 12.10 2.61 -6.27
C LEU A 53 13.60 2.75 -6.51
N GLN A 54 14.38 2.68 -5.43
CA GLN A 54 15.84 2.57 -5.48
C GLN A 54 16.23 1.22 -4.88
N MET A 55 16.73 0.30 -5.71
CA MET A 55 17.22 -1.00 -5.29
C MET A 55 18.75 -0.94 -5.17
N ARG A 56 19.24 -1.03 -3.94
CA ARG A 56 20.67 -0.97 -3.63
C ARG A 56 21.28 -2.35 -3.67
N THR A 57 22.50 -2.45 -4.19
CA THR A 57 23.25 -3.70 -4.26
C THR A 57 24.33 -3.71 -3.19
N TYR A 58 24.39 -4.80 -2.43
CA TYR A 58 25.38 -5.06 -1.40
C TYR A 58 26.05 -6.40 -1.68
N GLU A 59 27.25 -6.60 -1.13
CA GLU A 59 27.92 -7.90 -1.20
C GLU A 59 27.16 -8.97 -0.42
N ASN A 60 27.18 -10.20 -0.93
CA ASN A 60 26.70 -11.37 -0.18
C ASN A 60 27.84 -11.87 0.73
N VAL A 61 27.55 -12.07 2.00
CA VAL A 61 28.50 -12.63 2.98
C VAL A 61 27.94 -13.89 3.61
N LEU A 62 28.81 -14.78 4.06
CA LEU A 62 28.39 -15.94 4.83
C LEU A 62 28.10 -15.50 6.27
N GLY A 63 26.90 -15.82 6.74
CA GLY A 63 26.44 -15.49 8.08
C GLY A 63 26.91 -16.47 9.14
N VAL A 64 26.51 -16.21 10.38
CA VAL A 64 26.73 -17.12 11.52
C VAL A 64 25.42 -17.58 12.15
N ASN A 65 24.29 -17.46 11.42
CA ASN A 65 23.00 -17.92 11.92
C ASN A 65 22.99 -19.47 12.00
N PRO A 66 22.94 -20.05 13.22
CA PRO A 66 22.98 -21.50 13.39
C PRO A 66 21.63 -22.18 13.09
N ALA A 67 20.57 -21.41 12.82
CA ALA A 67 19.22 -21.93 12.55
C ALA A 67 19.00 -22.36 11.09
N CYS A 68 20.05 -22.38 10.25
CA CYS A 68 19.94 -22.88 8.89
C CYS A 68 19.76 -24.40 8.89
N SER A 69 18.64 -24.86 8.31
CA SER A 69 18.33 -26.28 8.16
C SER A 69 19.09 -26.95 7.02
N ASP A 70 19.50 -26.17 6.01
CA ASP A 70 20.30 -26.63 4.86
C ASP A 70 21.12 -25.46 4.30
N GLY A 71 22.35 -25.74 3.91
CA GLY A 71 23.32 -24.77 3.42
C GLY A 71 23.85 -23.78 4.46
N PRO A 72 24.91 -23.02 4.12
CA PRO A 72 25.40 -21.94 4.97
C PRO A 72 24.44 -20.74 4.92
N PRO A 73 24.27 -20.00 6.02
CA PRO A 73 23.51 -18.74 6.02
C PRO A 73 24.14 -17.73 5.06
N VAL A 74 23.30 -17.00 4.34
CA VAL A 74 23.70 -15.87 3.49
C VAL A 74 23.15 -14.59 4.08
N ASP A 75 24.03 -13.64 4.35
CA ASP A 75 23.73 -12.31 4.87
C ASP A 75 24.17 -11.23 3.87
N LEU A 76 23.72 -10.00 4.08
CA LEU A 76 24.18 -8.83 3.34
C LEU A 76 25.35 -8.17 4.08
N GLY A 77 26.45 -7.95 3.38
CA GLY A 77 27.55 -7.13 3.87
C GLY A 77 27.23 -5.64 3.84
N TRP A 78 28.13 -4.83 4.40
CA TRP A 78 27.94 -3.37 4.49
C TRP A 78 28.48 -2.61 3.28
N ARG A 79 29.17 -3.29 2.37
CA ARG A 79 29.75 -2.67 1.17
C ARG A 79 28.67 -2.48 0.11
N TYR A 80 28.20 -1.25 0.03
CA TYR A 80 27.26 -0.77 -0.99
C TYR A 80 27.98 -0.52 -2.32
N ASP A 81 27.41 -1.05 -3.40
CA ASP A 81 27.85 -0.80 -4.77
C ASP A 81 26.88 0.17 -5.47
N PRO A 82 27.27 1.45 -5.67
CA PRO A 82 26.42 2.44 -6.33
C PRO A 82 26.26 2.17 -7.83
N ASP A 83 27.22 1.51 -8.47
CA ASP A 83 27.20 1.27 -9.93
C ASP A 83 26.15 0.21 -10.29
N LEU A 84 25.86 -0.69 -9.35
CA LEU A 84 24.84 -1.72 -9.47
C LEU A 84 23.47 -1.29 -8.91
N THR A 85 23.31 -0.02 -8.56
CA THR A 85 22.04 0.49 -8.01
C THR A 85 21.04 0.78 -9.10
N LEU A 86 19.85 0.20 -8.98
CA LEU A 86 18.78 0.36 -9.94
C LEU A 86 17.76 1.37 -9.42
N THR A 87 17.47 2.39 -10.23
CA THR A 87 16.39 3.36 -9.97
C THR A 87 15.35 3.25 -11.07
N LEU A 88 14.12 2.88 -10.71
CA LEU A 88 13.04 2.69 -11.66
C LEU A 88 11.70 3.11 -11.07
N SER A 89 10.71 3.36 -11.91
CA SER A 89 9.35 3.65 -11.43
C SER A 89 8.69 2.40 -10.84
N VAL A 90 7.79 2.57 -9.89
CA VAL A 90 7.01 1.47 -9.30
C VAL A 90 6.27 0.69 -10.39
N ASP A 91 5.60 1.42 -11.29
CA ASP A 91 4.83 0.83 -12.39
C ASP A 91 5.69 -0.01 -13.34
N GLU A 92 6.95 0.37 -13.57
CA GLU A 92 7.89 -0.41 -14.39
C GLU A 92 8.30 -1.72 -13.70
N TYR A 93 8.58 -1.65 -12.40
CA TYR A 93 8.93 -2.83 -11.61
C TYR A 93 7.79 -3.85 -11.58
N GLU A 94 6.57 -3.42 -11.27
CA GLU A 94 5.40 -4.30 -11.18
C GLU A 94 5.10 -5.00 -12.51
N ARG A 95 5.19 -4.27 -13.62
CA ARG A 95 5.05 -4.85 -14.97
C ARG A 95 6.11 -5.91 -15.27
N SER A 96 7.32 -5.76 -14.74
CA SER A 96 8.40 -6.74 -14.94
C SER A 96 8.15 -8.04 -14.16
N ILE A 97 7.69 -7.93 -12.91
CA ILE A 97 7.39 -9.10 -12.06
C ILE A 97 6.16 -9.85 -12.55
N GLN A 98 5.14 -9.15 -13.04
CA GLN A 98 3.94 -9.78 -13.58
C GLN A 98 4.24 -10.75 -14.74
N LYS A 99 5.27 -10.46 -15.54
CA LYS A 99 5.72 -11.36 -16.63
C LYS A 99 6.31 -12.67 -16.10
N LEU A 100 6.96 -12.64 -14.93
CA LEU A 100 7.59 -13.80 -14.32
C LEU A 100 6.60 -14.69 -13.55
N CYS A 101 5.54 -14.09 -13.00
CA CYS A 101 4.55 -14.77 -12.15
C CYS A 101 3.28 -15.23 -12.90
N SER A 102 3.35 -15.41 -14.23
CA SER A 102 2.19 -15.88 -14.99
C SER A 102 1.72 -17.26 -14.47
N PRO A 103 0.43 -17.45 -14.17
CA PRO A 103 -0.09 -18.67 -13.54
C PRO A 103 0.08 -19.95 -14.37
N SER A 104 0.63 -19.86 -15.59
CA SER A 104 0.99 -21.02 -16.41
C SER A 104 2.25 -21.75 -15.90
N SER A 105 3.05 -21.16 -15.01
CA SER A 105 4.15 -21.87 -14.34
C SER A 105 3.61 -22.71 -13.19
N SER A 106 2.76 -23.69 -13.53
CA SER A 106 2.35 -24.78 -12.66
C SER A 106 3.56 -25.67 -12.37
N ARG A 107 4.45 -25.22 -11.48
CA ARG A 107 5.23 -26.16 -10.67
C ARG A 107 4.35 -26.55 -9.50
N ARG A 108 3.54 -27.57 -9.76
CA ARG A 108 2.84 -28.36 -8.76
C ARG A 108 3.92 -28.90 -7.81
N CYS A 109 4.11 -28.24 -6.67
CA CYS A 109 4.89 -28.79 -5.57
C CYS A 109 4.22 -30.11 -5.17
N ARG A 110 5.00 -31.20 -5.21
CA ARG A 110 4.64 -32.50 -4.66
C ARG A 110 4.81 -32.48 -3.15
#